data_AF-A0A955BNH3-F1
#
_entry.id   AF-A0A955BNH3-F1
#
_cell.length_a   1.000
_cell.length_b   1.000
_cell.length_c   1.000
_cell.angle_alpha   90.00
_cell.angle_beta   90.00
_cell.angle_gamma   90.00
#
_symmetry.space_group_name_H-M   'P 1'
#
loop_
_entity.id
_entity.type
_entity.pdbx_description
1 polymer ?
#
loop_
_entity_poly.entity_id
_entity_poly.type
_entity_poly.pdbx_seq_one_letter_code
_entity_poly.pdbx_strand_id
1 'polypeptide(L)'
;MFAAIANLLGVAPAGAIEALIRQVAELSIEGVCEKVSARIDDMTLSEARGYVRARAAQVVQRQTRLVLLQHREAQSDWAVQIVPAATERLIPLVIRQAGVGVPRPIELRKAA
;
A
#
# COMPACT_ATOMS: atom_id res chain seq x y z
N MET A 1 29.98 12.58 -6.97
CA MET A 1 29.77 13.12 -8.34
C MET A 1 28.42 12.68 -8.93
N PHE A 2 27.99 11.42 -8.80
CA PHE A 2 26.68 10.94 -9.28
C PHE A 2 25.46 11.62 -8.64
N ALA A 3 25.49 11.93 -7.34
CA ALA A 3 24.36 12.55 -6.64
C ALA A 3 23.98 13.95 -7.17
N ALA A 4 24.95 14.72 -7.65
CA ALA A 4 24.72 16.05 -8.21
C ALA A 4 24.02 15.98 -9.59
N ILE A 5 24.33 14.97 -10.39
CA ILE A 5 23.68 14.73 -11.69
C ILE A 5 22.27 14.20 -11.49
N ALA A 6 22.05 13.33 -10.51
CA ALA A 6 20.72 12.82 -10.16
C ALA A 6 19.76 13.96 -9.77
N ASN A 7 20.22 14.90 -8.92
CA ASN A 7 19.44 16.11 -8.59
C ASN A 7 19.17 17.02 -9.79
N LEU A 8 20.11 17.14 -10.73
CA LEU A 8 19.95 17.95 -11.95
C LEU A 8 18.97 17.34 -12.97
N LEU A 9 18.78 16.01 -12.91
CA LEU A 9 17.88 15.25 -13.79
C LEU A 9 16.51 14.96 -13.16
N GLY A 10 16.25 15.43 -11.94
CA GLY A 10 15.01 15.14 -11.21
C GLY A 10 14.93 13.73 -10.59
N VAL A 11 16.01 12.97 -10.66
CA VAL A 11 16.08 11.59 -10.17
C VAL A 11 16.46 11.62 -8.71
N ALA A 12 15.52 11.30 -7.81
CA ALA A 12 15.83 11.15 -6.40
C ALA A 12 16.94 10.11 -6.20
N PRO A 13 17.77 10.22 -5.14
CA PRO A 13 18.61 9.11 -4.74
C PRO A 13 17.70 7.91 -4.45
N ALA A 14 17.99 6.74 -5.04
CA ALA A 14 17.13 5.56 -5.00
C ALA A 14 16.65 5.17 -3.58
N GLY A 15 17.47 5.44 -2.56
CA GLY A 15 17.11 5.21 -1.15
C GLY A 15 16.01 6.14 -0.60
N ALA A 16 15.89 7.37 -1.10
CA ALA A 16 14.87 8.31 -0.68
C ALA A 16 13.48 7.90 -1.19
N ILE A 17 13.36 7.56 -2.49
CA ILE A 17 12.08 7.08 -3.05
C ILE A 17 11.64 5.78 -2.36
N GLU A 18 12.56 4.83 -2.11
CA GLU A 18 12.21 3.58 -1.42
C GLU A 18 11.72 3.82 0.02
N ALA A 19 12.32 4.78 0.74
CA ALA A 19 11.85 5.17 2.06
C ALA A 19 10.43 5.76 2.02
N LEU A 20 10.16 6.62 1.04
CA LEU A 20 8.83 7.21 0.84
C LEU A 20 7.79 6.15 0.45
N ILE A 21 8.15 5.19 -0.41
CA ILE A 21 7.30 4.04 -0.78
C ILE A 21 6.89 3.27 0.47
N ARG A 22 7.85 2.96 1.35
CA ARG A 22 7.59 2.25 2.60
C ARG A 22 6.68 3.04 3.52
N GLN A 23 6.98 4.31 3.74
CA GLN A 23 6.19 5.19 4.60
C GLN A 23 4.76 5.34 4.09
N VAL A 24 4.56 5.57 2.79
CA VAL A 24 3.23 5.68 2.18
C VAL A 24 2.46 4.37 2.33
N ALA A 25 3.11 3.22 2.11
CA ALA A 25 2.48 1.92 2.27
C ALA A 25 1.99 1.73 3.72
N GLU A 26 2.84 1.99 4.71
CA GLU A 26 2.52 1.86 6.14
C GLU A 26 1.36 2.76 6.56
N LEU A 27 1.40 4.05 6.18
CA LEU A 27 0.33 5.02 6.48
C LEU A 27 -1.00 4.72 5.77
N SER A 28 -0.97 3.92 4.71
CA SER A 28 -2.17 3.57 3.94
C SER A 28 -2.89 2.33 4.48
N ILE A 29 -2.25 1.51 5.32
CA ILE A 29 -2.78 0.21 5.74
C ILE A 29 -4.18 0.34 6.34
N GLU A 30 -4.32 1.15 7.40
CA GLU A 30 -5.57 1.30 8.14
C GLU A 30 -6.72 1.74 7.23
N GLY A 31 -6.52 2.82 6.46
CA GLY A 31 -7.55 3.33 5.55
C GLY A 31 -7.90 2.39 4.39
N VAL A 32 -6.98 1.50 3.98
CA VAL A 32 -7.29 0.46 3.01
C VAL A 32 -8.07 -0.69 3.66
N CYS A 33 -7.66 -1.14 4.85
CA CYS A 33 -8.36 -2.15 5.64
C CYS A 33 -9.83 -1.77 5.89
N GLU A 34 -10.09 -0.52 6.31
CA GLU A 34 -11.44 0.01 6.47
C GLU A 34 -12.26 -0.06 5.18
N LYS A 35 -11.65 0.22 4.02
CA LYS A 35 -12.35 0.19 2.73
C LYS A 35 -12.68 -1.21 2.24
N VAL A 36 -11.89 -2.21 2.61
CA VAL A 36 -12.04 -3.58 2.08
C VAL A 36 -12.74 -4.54 3.05
N SER A 37 -12.78 -4.22 4.35
CA SER A 37 -13.34 -5.07 5.40
C SER A 37 -14.77 -5.54 5.11
N ALA A 38 -15.59 -4.70 4.49
CA ALA A 38 -16.98 -5.03 4.19
C ALA A 38 -17.18 -6.18 3.18
N ARG A 39 -16.15 -6.59 2.43
CA ARG A 39 -16.30 -7.56 1.32
C ARG A 39 -15.17 -8.57 1.17
N ILE A 40 -14.04 -8.41 1.84
CA ILE A 40 -12.84 -9.20 1.56
C ILE A 40 -12.88 -10.64 2.12
N ASP A 41 -13.72 -10.88 3.14
CA ASP A 41 -13.69 -12.08 3.98
C ASP A 41 -14.00 -13.42 3.28
N ASP A 42 -14.77 -13.38 2.20
CA ASP A 42 -15.21 -14.56 1.44
C ASP A 42 -14.51 -14.68 0.08
N MET A 43 -13.49 -13.85 -0.16
CA MET A 43 -12.71 -13.85 -1.38
C MET A 43 -11.60 -14.90 -1.35
N THR A 44 -11.32 -15.52 -2.49
CA THR A 44 -10.05 -16.23 -2.70
C THR A 44 -8.87 -15.24 -2.62
N LEU A 45 -7.66 -15.76 -2.42
CA LEU A 45 -6.46 -14.93 -2.39
C LEU A 45 -6.28 -14.08 -3.67
N SER A 46 -6.57 -14.65 -4.83
CA SER A 46 -6.46 -13.95 -6.13
C SER A 46 -7.49 -12.82 -6.25
N GLU A 47 -8.74 -13.06 -5.83
CA GLU A 47 -9.79 -12.04 -5.81
C GLU A 47 -9.48 -10.93 -4.82
N ALA A 48 -9.04 -11.28 -3.60
CA ALA A 48 -8.65 -10.32 -2.58
C ALA A 48 -7.51 -9.41 -3.07
N ARG A 49 -6.49 -9.95 -3.76
CA ARG A 49 -5.42 -9.14 -4.36
C ARG A 49 -5.95 -8.11 -5.36
N GLY A 50 -6.82 -8.55 -6.29
CA GLY A 50 -7.42 -7.67 -7.28
C GLY A 50 -8.31 -6.60 -6.64
N TYR A 51 -9.10 -7.00 -5.65
CA TYR A 51 -10.00 -6.11 -4.92
C TYR A 51 -9.24 -5.06 -4.10
N VAL A 52 -8.24 -5.48 -3.31
CA VAL A 52 -7.38 -4.55 -2.53
C VAL A 52 -6.71 -3.56 -3.46
N ARG A 53 -6.10 -4.02 -4.57
CA ARG A 53 -5.46 -3.13 -5.55
C ARG A 53 -6.43 -2.07 -6.07
N ALA A 54 -7.64 -2.47 -6.45
CA ALA A 54 -8.67 -1.57 -6.97
C ALA A 54 -9.15 -0.53 -5.95
N ARG A 55 -9.16 -0.87 -4.65
CA ARG A 55 -9.62 0.02 -3.56
C ARG A 55 -8.52 0.86 -2.94
N ALA A 56 -7.26 0.44 -3.07
CA ALA A 56 -6.12 1.10 -2.46
C ALA A 56 -5.75 2.43 -3.15
N ALA A 57 -5.98 2.56 -4.46
CA ALA A 57 -5.47 3.67 -5.26
C ALA A 57 -5.76 5.06 -4.66
N GLN A 58 -7.01 5.33 -4.26
CA GLN A 58 -7.39 6.63 -3.69
C GLN A 58 -6.72 6.91 -2.33
N VAL A 59 -6.60 5.88 -1.49
CA VAL A 59 -5.96 6.02 -0.16
C VAL A 59 -4.48 6.29 -0.34
N VAL A 60 -3.82 5.48 -1.16
CA VAL A 60 -2.39 5.62 -1.44
C VAL A 60 -2.09 6.97 -2.07
N GLN A 61 -2.86 7.41 -3.07
CA GLN A 61 -2.69 8.74 -3.67
C GLN A 61 -2.81 9.87 -2.64
N ARG A 62 -3.79 9.79 -1.74
CA ARG A 62 -3.96 10.78 -0.67
C ARG A 62 -2.75 10.78 0.26
N GLN A 63 -2.29 9.62 0.70
CA GLN A 63 -1.13 9.52 1.59
C GLN A 63 0.16 9.95 0.90
N THR A 64 0.37 9.59 -0.37
CA THR A 64 1.49 10.09 -1.17
C THR A 64 1.48 11.60 -1.22
N ARG A 65 0.33 12.24 -1.50
CA ARG A 65 0.25 13.71 -1.53
C ARG A 65 0.63 14.32 -0.17
N LEU A 66 0.14 13.76 0.93
CA LEU A 66 0.44 14.25 2.27
C LEU A 66 1.92 14.10 2.63
N VAL A 67 2.51 12.94 2.33
CA VAL A 67 3.94 12.68 2.55
C VAL A 67 4.77 13.64 1.70
N LEU A 68 4.54 13.75 0.40
CA LEU A 68 5.33 14.65 -0.46
C LEU A 68 5.26 16.12 -0.03
N LEU A 69 4.12 16.59 0.50
CA LEU A 69 4.01 17.95 1.06
C LEU A 69 4.93 18.20 2.27
N GLN A 70 5.33 17.15 2.99
CA GLN A 70 6.23 17.24 4.14
C GLN A 70 7.72 17.22 3.73
N HIS A 71 8.03 16.86 2.47
CA HIS A 71 9.39 16.78 1.96
C HIS A 71 9.69 17.94 1.02
N ARG A 72 10.52 18.91 1.46
CA ARG A 72 10.86 20.11 0.66
C ARG A 72 11.54 19.81 -0.67
N GLU A 73 12.21 18.67 -0.80
CA GLU A 73 12.91 18.24 -2.01
C GLU A 73 12.05 17.33 -2.91
N ALA A 74 10.82 17.02 -2.50
CA ALA A 74 9.93 16.17 -3.26
C ALA A 74 9.55 16.82 -4.59
N GLN A 75 9.72 16.06 -5.67
CA GLN A 75 9.26 16.45 -7.00
C GLN A 75 7.89 15.85 -7.27
N SER A 76 7.06 16.57 -8.03
CA SER A 76 5.68 16.17 -8.29
C SER A 76 5.56 14.87 -9.09
N ASP A 77 6.57 14.55 -9.90
CA ASP A 77 6.66 13.34 -10.71
C ASP A 77 7.00 12.09 -9.88
N TRP A 78 7.56 12.23 -8.68
CA TRP A 78 7.83 11.09 -7.79
C TRP A 78 6.54 10.35 -7.41
N ALA A 79 5.40 11.03 -7.39
CA ALA A 79 4.10 10.41 -7.16
C ALA A 79 3.81 9.28 -8.17
N VAL A 80 4.26 9.42 -9.43
CA VAL A 80 4.08 8.42 -10.49
C VAL A 80 4.80 7.11 -10.16
N GLN A 81 5.92 7.18 -9.43
CA GLN A 81 6.69 6.01 -9.00
C GLN A 81 6.20 5.47 -7.65
N ILE A 82 5.93 6.37 -6.71
CA ILE A 82 5.59 6.03 -5.32
C ILE A 82 4.23 5.34 -5.25
N VAL A 83 3.20 5.87 -5.92
CA VAL A 83 1.83 5.33 -5.82
C VAL A 83 1.75 3.85 -6.23
N PRO A 84 2.21 3.42 -7.43
CA PRO A 84 2.12 2.01 -7.81
C PRO A 84 2.99 1.12 -6.93
N ALA A 85 4.21 1.54 -6.59
CA ALA A 85 5.12 0.74 -5.76
C ALA A 85 4.61 0.57 -4.32
N ALA A 86 4.08 1.63 -3.71
CA ALA A 86 3.46 1.57 -2.39
C ALA A 86 2.20 0.69 -2.42
N THR A 87 1.40 0.77 -3.50
CA THR A 87 0.23 -0.09 -3.70
C THR A 87 0.63 -1.57 -3.72
N GLU A 88 1.62 -1.95 -4.52
CA GLU A 88 2.06 -3.35 -4.59
C GLU A 88 2.64 -3.84 -3.26
N ARG A 89 3.34 -2.97 -2.53
CA ARG A 89 3.90 -3.28 -1.21
C ARG A 89 2.82 -3.50 -0.14
N LEU A 90 1.72 -2.74 -0.17
CA LEU A 90 0.69 -2.80 0.87
C LEU A 90 -0.25 -4.00 0.72
N ILE A 91 -0.50 -4.49 -0.51
CA ILE A 91 -1.43 -5.59 -0.79
C ILE A 91 -1.21 -6.82 0.11
N PRO A 92 0.00 -7.40 0.22
CA PRO A 92 0.22 -8.56 1.07
C PRO A 92 0.04 -8.27 2.58
N LEU A 93 0.18 -7.01 3.01
CA LEU A 93 -0.02 -6.62 4.41
C LEU A 93 -1.51 -6.56 4.74
N VAL A 94 -2.31 -5.93 3.87
CA VAL A 94 -3.77 -5.84 4.03
C VAL A 94 -4.43 -7.22 3.97
N ILE A 95 -4.03 -8.06 3.02
CA ILE A 95 -4.54 -9.44 2.91
C ILE A 95 -4.26 -10.24 4.19
N ARG A 96 -3.06 -10.10 4.75
CA ARG A 96 -2.68 -10.78 5.99
C ARG A 96 -3.51 -10.28 7.17
N GLN A 97 -3.74 -8.98 7.29
CA GLN A 97 -4.57 -8.41 8.35
C GLN A 97 -6.04 -8.80 8.23
N ALA A 98 -6.55 -8.95 6.99
CA ALA A 98 -7.90 -9.42 6.73
C ALA A 98 -8.08 -10.94 6.95
N GLY A 99 -7.00 -11.70 7.22
CA GLY A 99 -7.10 -13.15 7.44
C GLY A 99 -7.51 -13.97 6.22
N VAL A 100 -7.40 -13.40 5.01
CA VAL A 100 -7.78 -14.08 3.77
C VAL A 100 -6.90 -15.31 3.55
N GLY A 101 -7.52 -16.46 3.28
CA GLY A 101 -6.82 -17.73 3.06
C GLY A 101 -6.38 -18.44 4.34
N VAL A 102 -6.73 -17.92 5.52
CA VAL A 102 -6.59 -18.65 6.78
C VAL A 102 -7.86 -19.50 6.97
N PRO A 103 -7.75 -20.83 7.12
CA PRO A 103 -8.91 -21.68 7.43
C PRO A 103 -9.58 -21.21 8.72
N ARG A 104 -10.88 -20.86 8.67
CA ARG A 104 -11.63 -20.54 9.89
C ARG A 104 -11.74 -21.81 10.73
N PRO A 105 -11.55 -21.74 12.06
CA PRO A 105 -11.75 -22.90 12.93
C PRO A 105 -13.14 -23.49 12.72
N ILE A 106 -13.22 -24.81 12.54
CA ILE A 106 -14.51 -25.50 12.47
C ILE A 106 -15.14 -25.41 13.87
N GLU A 107 -16.20 -24.62 14.02
CA GLU A 107 -17.03 -24.66 15.21
C GLU A 107 -17.74 -26.02 15.25
N LEU A 108 -17.15 -26.98 15.96
CA LEU A 108 -17.81 -28.23 16.30
C LEU A 108 -18.99 -27.89 17.22
N ARG A 109 -20.19 -27.73 16.65
CA ARG A 109 -21.43 -27.68 17.43
C ARG A 109 -21.47 -28.96 18.28
N LYS A 110 -21.35 -28.81 19.60
CA LYS A 110 -21.71 -29.87 20.53
C LYS A 110 -23.19 -30.17 20.31
N ALA A 111 -23.49 -31.32 19.74
CA ALA A 111 -24.82 -31.90 19.80
C ALA A 111 -25.15 -32.11 21.29
N ALA A 112 -26.23 -31.45 21.73
CA ALA A 112 -26.84 -31.68 23.03
C ALA A 112 -27.71 -32.95 22.99
#